data_AF-A0A7S2G3V4-F1
#
_entry.id   AF-A0A7S2G3V4-F1
#
_cell.length_a   1.000
_cell.length_b   1.000
_cell.length_c   1.000
_cell.angle_alpha   90.00
_cell.angle_beta   90.00
_cell.angle_gamma   90.00
#
_symmetry.space_group_name_H-M   'P 1'
#
loop_
_entity.id
_entity.type
_entity.pdbx_description
1 polymer ?
#
loop_
_entity_poly.entity_id
_entity_poly.type
_entity_poly.pdbx_seq_one_letter_code
_entity_poly.pdbx_strand_id
1 'polypeptide(L)'
;DDPVLLTGCGHSFCRGCAEACRARGCPICRVPVKDGALVSNVVVRSLVEEMCSKDKQVIFSHLHFQRCLHKSSRTTVHLAEYHGELVAVKRMSGTDCDDSQQRLQAEAAALSEVGVHPHLPAYLGSCEDDQGQTVL
;
A
#
# COMPACT_ATOMS: atom_id res chain seq x y z
N ASP A 1 4.23 -8.62 13.56
CA ASP A 1 4.16 -8.83 15.02
C ASP A 1 2.88 -8.15 15.53
N ASP A 2 2.07 -8.80 16.38
CA ASP A 2 0.69 -8.35 16.70
C ASP A 2 0.66 -7.03 17.47
N PRO A 3 -0.07 -5.98 17.03
CA PRO A 3 -0.21 -4.75 17.81
C PRO A 3 -1.09 -4.98 19.05
N VAL A 4 -0.61 -4.50 20.19
CA VAL A 4 -1.31 -4.51 21.49
C VAL A 4 -1.51 -3.09 22.01
N LEU A 5 -2.58 -2.88 22.77
CA LEU A 5 -2.91 -1.66 23.48
C LEU A 5 -2.62 -1.84 24.98
N LEU A 6 -1.92 -0.88 25.58
CA LEU A 6 -1.72 -0.79 27.03
C LEU A 6 -2.96 -0.16 27.67
N THR A 7 -3.83 -0.95 28.29
CA THR A 7 -5.12 -0.44 28.83
C THR A 7 -4.97 0.63 29.91
N GLY A 8 -3.83 0.66 30.61
CA GLY A 8 -3.54 1.69 31.62
C GLY A 8 -3.24 3.08 31.07
N CYS A 9 -2.92 3.22 29.78
CA CYS A 9 -2.57 4.53 29.19
C CYS A 9 -3.00 4.74 27.73
N GLY A 10 -3.53 3.72 27.05
CA GLY A 10 -4.03 3.83 25.68
C GLY A 10 -2.96 3.83 24.57
N HIS A 11 -1.67 3.65 24.90
CA HIS A 11 -0.61 3.57 23.87
C HIS A 11 -0.51 2.16 23.27
N SER A 12 -0.17 2.07 21.98
CA SER A 12 -0.01 0.81 21.27
C SER A 12 1.42 0.53 20.79
N PHE A 13 1.81 -0.73 20.83
CA PHE A 13 3.11 -1.25 20.41
C PHE A 13 2.94 -2.67 19.85
N CYS A 14 3.94 -3.24 19.16
CA CYS A 14 3.88 -4.68 18.91
C CYS A 14 4.01 -5.46 20.23
N ARG A 15 3.46 -6.68 20.27
CA ARG A 15 3.45 -7.54 21.46
C ARG A 15 4.84 -7.74 22.05
N GLY A 16 5.83 -8.06 21.21
CA GLY A 16 7.22 -8.24 21.66
C GLY A 16 7.78 -6.98 22.34
N CYS A 17 7.58 -5.79 21.77
CA CYS A 17 8.03 -4.53 22.38
C CYS A 17 7.27 -4.20 23.67
N ALA A 18 5.97 -4.46 23.75
CA ALA A 18 5.18 -4.23 24.95
C ALA A 18 5.62 -5.16 26.10
N GLU A 19 5.91 -6.43 25.80
CA GLU A 19 6.38 -7.41 26.77
C GLU A 19 7.81 -7.08 27.26
N ALA A 20 8.71 -6.72 26.36
CA ALA A 20 10.09 -6.33 26.70
C ALA A 20 10.18 -5.05 27.57
N CYS A 21 9.16 -4.19 27.49
CA CYS A 21 9.09 -2.95 28.25
C CYS A 21 8.20 -3.06 29.51
N ARG A 22 7.53 -4.18 29.75
CA ARG A 22 6.56 -4.34 30.84
C ARG A 22 7.10 -3.91 32.21
N ALA A 23 8.33 -4.32 32.54
CA ALA A 23 8.99 -3.99 33.80
C ALA A 23 9.34 -2.50 33.95
N ARG A 24 9.51 -1.77 32.83
CA ARG A 24 9.84 -0.34 32.80
C ARG A 24 8.60 0.56 32.67
N GLY A 25 7.42 -0.03 32.46
CA GLY A 25 6.20 0.69 32.14
C GLY A 25 6.12 1.10 30.67
N CYS A 26 5.11 1.92 30.34
CA CYS A 26 4.92 2.43 28.99
C CYS A 26 6.15 3.22 28.50
N PRO A 27 6.71 2.93 27.32
CA PRO A 27 7.85 3.68 26.76
C PRO A 27 7.62 5.18 26.58
N ILE A 28 6.34 5.60 26.42
CA ILE A 28 5.97 7.00 26.14
C ILE A 28 5.69 7.75 27.45
N CYS A 29 4.77 7.24 28.26
CA CYS A 29 4.26 7.96 29.43
C CYS A 29 4.70 7.36 30.78
N ARG A 30 5.47 6.26 30.76
CA ARG A 30 6.01 5.55 31.93
C ARG A 30 4.96 5.00 32.91
N VAL A 31 3.68 5.01 32.54
CA VAL A 31 2.61 4.36 33.31
C VAL A 31 2.94 2.87 33.46
N PRO A 32 2.91 2.31 34.68
CA PRO A 32 3.20 0.89 34.91
C PRO A 32 2.26 -0.04 34.14
N VAL A 33 2.81 -1.10 33.55
CA VAL A 33 2.03 -2.10 32.81
C VAL A 33 1.67 -3.23 33.76
N LYS A 34 0.39 -3.34 34.12
CA LYS A 34 -0.13 -4.39 35.01
C LYS A 34 -0.28 -5.73 34.30
N ASP A 35 -0.42 -6.79 35.07
CA ASP A 35 -0.74 -8.10 34.53
C ASP A 35 -2.11 -8.11 33.86
N GLY A 36 -2.17 -8.69 32.65
CA GLY A 36 -3.37 -8.66 31.80
C GLY A 36 -3.66 -7.31 31.13
N ALA A 37 -2.79 -6.29 31.24
CA ALA A 37 -3.02 -4.98 30.65
C ALA A 37 -2.68 -4.87 29.14
N LEU A 38 -2.27 -5.98 28.52
CA LEU A 38 -1.98 -6.07 27.08
C LEU A 38 -3.18 -6.70 26.36
N VAL A 39 -3.94 -5.88 25.65
CA VAL A 39 -5.06 -6.36 24.81
C VAL A 39 -4.71 -6.18 23.34
N SER A 40 -5.13 -7.09 22.46
CA SER A 40 -4.89 -6.92 21.02
C SER A 40 -5.60 -5.66 20.52
N ASN A 41 -4.88 -4.84 19.77
CA ASN A 41 -5.46 -3.66 19.12
C ASN A 41 -5.91 -4.06 17.71
N VAL A 42 -7.12 -4.61 17.62
CA VAL A 42 -7.70 -5.07 16.35
C VAL A 42 -7.81 -3.94 15.32
N VAL A 43 -8.05 -2.69 15.76
CA VAL A 43 -8.13 -1.53 14.86
C VAL A 43 -6.78 -1.25 14.21
N VAL A 44 -5.72 -1.17 15.01
CA VAL A 44 -4.36 -0.97 14.47
C VAL A 44 -3.95 -2.16 13.62
N ARG A 45 -4.31 -3.40 14.01
CA ARG A 45 -4.05 -4.58 13.19
C ARG A 45 -4.73 -4.46 11.82
N SER A 46 -6.03 -4.18 11.78
CA SER A 46 -6.79 -4.06 10.53
C SER A 46 -6.28 -2.92 9.66
N LEU A 47 -5.92 -1.78 10.24
CA LEU A 47 -5.32 -0.67 9.47
C LEU A 47 -3.96 -1.04 8.90
N VAL A 48 -3.10 -1.72 9.67
CA VAL A 48 -1.81 -2.21 9.16
C VAL A 48 -2.03 -3.25 8.06
N GLU A 49 -2.96 -4.18 8.24
CA GLU A 49 -3.32 -5.18 7.24
C GLU A 49 -3.89 -4.54 5.96
N GLU A 50 -4.71 -3.51 6.08
CA GLU A 50 -5.27 -2.73 4.96
C GLU A 50 -4.16 -1.95 4.24
N MET A 51 -3.29 -1.27 4.98
CA MET A 51 -2.14 -0.56 4.41
C MET A 51 -1.12 -1.52 3.77
N CYS A 52 -1.03 -2.74 4.27
CA CYS A 52 -0.23 -3.82 3.69
C CYS A 52 -1.01 -4.66 2.67
N SER A 53 -2.29 -4.36 2.42
CA SER A 53 -3.11 -5.15 1.51
C SER A 53 -2.54 -5.05 0.10
N LYS A 54 -2.56 -6.18 -0.59
CA LYS A 54 -2.01 -6.32 -1.95
C LYS A 54 -2.90 -5.62 -2.99
N ASP A 55 -4.15 -5.32 -2.66
CA ASP A 55 -5.10 -4.62 -3.52
C ASP A 55 -4.95 -3.11 -3.36
N LYS A 56 -3.88 -2.58 -3.95
CA LYS A 56 -3.74 -1.14 -4.08
C LYS A 56 -4.56 -0.67 -5.28
N GLN A 57 -5.80 -0.25 -5.02
CA GLN A 57 -6.64 0.35 -6.05
C GLN A 57 -6.37 1.85 -6.16
N VAL A 58 -6.20 2.31 -7.39
CA VAL A 58 -6.08 3.72 -7.74
C VAL A 58 -7.43 4.21 -8.26
N ILE A 59 -7.79 5.45 -7.96
CA ILE A 59 -9.01 6.05 -8.54
C ILE A 59 -8.59 6.79 -9.82
N PHE A 60 -9.01 6.28 -10.98
CA PHE A 60 -8.60 6.82 -12.28
C PHE A 60 -8.90 8.32 -12.44
N SER A 61 -10.04 8.79 -11.94
CA SER A 61 -10.44 10.20 -12.02
C SER A 61 -9.55 11.16 -11.21
N HIS A 62 -8.69 10.64 -10.32
CA HIS A 62 -7.70 11.43 -9.59
C HIS A 62 -6.32 11.45 -10.29
N LEU A 63 -6.14 10.73 -11.40
CA LEU A 63 -4.92 10.76 -12.19
C LEU A 63 -4.95 11.93 -13.19
N HIS A 64 -4.04 12.88 -13.00
CA HIS A 64 -3.88 14.00 -13.92
C HIS A 64 -2.70 13.76 -14.86
N PHE A 65 -2.98 13.24 -16.06
CA PHE A 65 -1.97 12.95 -17.07
C PHE A 65 -1.29 14.23 -17.60
N GLN A 66 0.04 14.21 -17.68
CA GLN A 66 0.84 15.32 -18.18
C GLN A 66 1.41 15.04 -19.58
N ARG A 67 2.50 14.25 -19.65
CA ARG A 67 3.21 13.96 -20.91
C ARG A 67 3.53 12.49 -21.05
N CYS A 68 3.68 12.02 -22.28
CA CYS A 68 4.17 10.67 -22.54
C CYS A 68 5.68 10.62 -22.22
N LEU A 69 6.08 9.64 -21.41
CA LEU A 69 7.48 9.33 -21.10
C LEU A 69 8.05 8.33 -22.10
N HIS A 70 7.25 7.33 -22.49
CA HIS A 70 7.66 6.31 -23.43
C HIS A 70 6.45 5.74 -24.18
N LYS A 71 6.63 5.41 -25.46
CA LYS A 71 5.65 4.72 -26.28
C LYS A 71 6.34 3.60 -27.04
N SER A 72 5.82 2.39 -26.89
CA SER A 72 6.15 1.23 -27.69
C SER A 72 4.95 0.85 -28.58
N SER A 73 5.08 -0.23 -29.35
CA SER A 73 3.98 -0.77 -30.14
C SER A 73 2.83 -1.34 -29.29
N ARG A 74 3.08 -1.68 -28.01
CA ARG A 74 2.08 -2.34 -27.15
C ARG A 74 1.79 -1.58 -25.87
N THR A 75 2.67 -0.69 -25.44
CA THR A 75 2.58 -0.01 -24.15
C THR A 75 2.90 1.46 -24.29
N THR A 76 2.26 2.27 -23.48
CA THR A 76 2.65 3.66 -23.25
C THR A 76 2.81 3.91 -21.77
N VAL A 77 3.84 4.69 -21.44
CA VAL A 77 4.11 5.16 -20.09
C VAL A 77 3.94 6.68 -20.11
N HIS A 78 3.14 7.19 -19.18
CA HIS A 78 2.88 8.61 -19.01
C HIS A 78 3.38 9.08 -17.65
N LEU A 79 3.78 10.34 -17.59
CA LEU A 79 3.89 11.06 -16.34
C LEU A 79 2.50 11.58 -15.98
N ALA A 80 2.06 11.35 -14.75
CA ALA A 80 0.82 11.89 -14.21
C ALA A 80 1.06 12.44 -12.80
N GLU A 81 0.10 13.19 -12.29
CA GLU A 81 0.02 13.58 -10.88
C GLU A 81 -1.08 12.78 -10.19
N TYR A 82 -0.80 12.24 -9.00
CA TYR A 82 -1.73 11.51 -8.15
C TYR A 82 -1.55 11.95 -6.70
N HIS A 83 -2.59 12.51 -6.07
CA HIS A 83 -2.54 13.07 -4.71
C HIS A 83 -1.37 14.06 -4.48
N GLY A 84 -1.03 14.88 -5.49
CA GLY A 84 0.04 15.87 -5.42
C GLY A 84 1.45 15.34 -5.70
N GLU A 85 1.60 14.03 -5.96
CA GLU A 85 2.89 13.40 -6.27
C GLU A 85 2.97 13.03 -7.76
N LEU A 86 4.18 13.12 -8.32
CA LEU A 86 4.44 12.70 -9.70
C LEU A 86 4.59 11.18 -9.78
N VAL A 87 3.82 10.56 -10.66
CA VAL A 87 3.75 9.10 -10.83
C VAL A 87 3.95 8.69 -12.29
N ALA A 88 4.49 7.50 -12.50
CA ALA A 88 4.59 6.90 -13.82
C ALA A 88 3.42 5.93 -14.02
N VAL A 89 2.63 6.17 -15.07
CA VAL A 89 1.41 5.42 -15.37
C VAL A 89 1.61 4.60 -16.64
N LYS A 90 1.45 3.28 -16.55
CA LYS A 90 1.63 2.35 -17.66
C LYS A 90 0.27 1.84 -18.17
N ARG A 91 0.05 1.94 -19.47
CA ARG A 91 -1.17 1.48 -20.16
C ARG A 91 -0.82 0.74 -21.46
N MET A 92 -1.71 -0.12 -21.96
CA MET A 92 -1.54 -0.65 -23.33
C MET A 92 -1.79 0.43 -24.38
N SER A 93 -1.23 0.23 -25.57
CA SER A 93 -1.56 1.02 -26.75
C SER A 93 -2.45 0.21 -27.68
N GLY A 94 -3.76 0.47 -27.68
CA GLY A 94 -4.69 -0.12 -28.64
C GLY A 94 -5.88 -0.83 -27.98
N THR A 95 -6.87 -1.17 -28.81
CA THR A 95 -7.98 -2.09 -28.50
C THR A 95 -7.46 -3.52 -28.57
N ASP A 96 -6.51 -3.87 -27.71
CA ASP A 96 -5.81 -5.15 -27.84
C ASP A 96 -6.42 -6.20 -26.90
N CYS A 97 -6.58 -7.39 -27.48
CA CYS A 97 -7.18 -8.63 -26.99
C CYS A 97 -7.05 -8.94 -25.49
N ASP A 98 -7.92 -9.84 -24.99
CA ASP A 98 -7.90 -10.41 -23.63
C ASP A 98 -6.48 -10.75 -23.12
N ASP A 99 -5.58 -11.23 -23.99
CA ASP A 99 -4.19 -11.55 -23.67
C ASP A 99 -3.38 -10.34 -23.17
N SER A 100 -3.59 -9.16 -23.76
CA SER A 100 -2.88 -7.94 -23.39
C SER A 100 -3.32 -7.40 -22.03
N GLN A 101 -4.62 -7.43 -21.75
CA GLN A 101 -5.17 -7.05 -20.45
C GLN A 101 -4.75 -8.03 -19.34
N GLN A 102 -4.77 -9.33 -19.64
CA GLN A 102 -4.33 -10.36 -18.72
C GLN A 102 -2.85 -10.21 -18.34
N ARG A 103 -1.99 -9.78 -19.27
CA ARG A 103 -0.57 -9.52 -18.99
C ARG A 103 -0.35 -8.33 -18.05
N LEU A 104 -1.11 -7.24 -18.20
CA LEU A 104 -1.04 -6.11 -17.26
C LEU A 104 -1.58 -6.48 -15.89
N GLN A 105 -2.67 -7.25 -15.83
CA GLN A 105 -3.19 -7.75 -14.56
C GLN A 105 -2.18 -8.67 -13.86
N ALA A 106 -1.51 -9.54 -14.60
CA ALA A 106 -0.43 -10.37 -14.05
C ALA A 106 0.76 -9.53 -13.56
N GLU A 107 1.12 -8.46 -14.28
CA GLU A 107 2.14 -7.52 -13.84
C GLU A 107 1.72 -6.76 -12.56
N ALA A 108 0.47 -6.29 -12.49
CA ALA A 108 -0.11 -5.68 -11.30
C ALA A 108 -0.01 -6.61 -10.09
N ALA A 109 -0.44 -7.86 -10.27
CA ALA A 109 -0.41 -8.87 -9.22
C ALA A 109 1.03 -9.11 -8.72
N ALA A 110 1.99 -9.26 -9.64
CA ALA A 110 3.39 -9.43 -9.28
C ALA A 110 3.95 -8.21 -8.53
N LEU A 111 3.65 -6.99 -8.99
CA LEU A 111 4.09 -5.75 -8.35
C LEU A 111 3.45 -5.53 -6.98
N SER A 112 2.20 -5.96 -6.77
CA SER A 112 1.54 -5.95 -5.47
C SER A 112 2.21 -6.86 -4.42
N GLU A 113 2.92 -7.90 -4.85
CA GLU A 113 3.70 -8.76 -3.95
C GLU A 113 5.07 -8.18 -3.62
N VAL A 114 5.60 -7.34 -4.51
CA VAL A 114 6.85 -6.62 -4.30
C VAL A 114 6.59 -5.49 -3.31
N GLY A 115 6.98 -5.71 -2.05
CA GLY A 115 6.98 -4.66 -1.04
C GLY A 115 7.87 -3.47 -1.41
N VAL A 116 7.90 -2.46 -0.54
CA VAL A 116 8.74 -1.27 -0.76
C VAL A 116 10.21 -1.62 -0.57
N HIS A 117 11.04 -1.32 -1.56
CA HIS A 117 12.49 -1.53 -1.52
C HIS A 117 13.23 -0.26 -1.98
N PRO A 118 14.33 0.15 -1.33
CA PRO A 118 15.03 1.42 -1.61
C PRO A 118 15.57 1.58 -3.04
N HIS A 119 15.68 0.47 -3.80
CA HIS A 119 16.20 0.46 -5.17
C HIS A 119 15.17 0.04 -6.23
N LEU A 120 13.90 -0.14 -5.84
CA LEU A 120 12.82 -0.45 -6.77
C LEU A 120 11.76 0.65 -6.70
N PRO A 121 11.21 1.11 -7.84
CA PRO A 121 10.06 1.99 -7.83
C PRO A 121 8.90 1.37 -7.05
N ALA A 122 8.29 2.14 -6.15
CA ALA A 122 7.15 1.67 -5.39
C ALA A 122 5.93 1.53 -6.31
N TYR A 123 5.30 0.37 -6.30
CA TYR A 123 4.02 0.16 -6.96
C TYR A 123 2.90 0.80 -6.12
N LEU A 124 2.17 1.73 -6.74
CA LEU A 124 1.10 2.49 -6.09
C LEU A 124 -0.27 1.84 -6.27
N GLY A 125 -0.49 1.10 -7.35
CA GLY A 125 -1.73 0.39 -7.58
C GLY A 125 -2.13 0.32 -9.04
N SER A 126 -3.34 -0.18 -9.29
CA SER A 126 -3.94 -0.25 -10.62
C SER A 126 -5.38 0.24 -10.62
N CYS A 127 -5.88 0.60 -11.81
CA CYS A 127 -7.24 1.03 -12.04
C CYS A 127 -7.69 0.67 -13.45
N GLU A 128 -8.98 0.86 -13.74
CA GLU A 128 -9.51 0.84 -15.10
C GLU A 128 -9.73 2.27 -15.58
N ASP A 129 -9.37 2.56 -16.83
CA ASP A 129 -9.68 3.85 -17.45
C ASP A 129 -11.15 3.93 -17.90
N ASP A 130 -11.54 5.07 -18.46
CA ASP A 130 -12.91 5.31 -18.95
C ASP A 130 -13.33 4.35 -20.09
N GLN A 131 -12.38 3.60 -20.67
CA GLN A 131 -12.63 2.59 -21.72
C GLN A 131 -12.60 1.16 -21.15
N GLY A 132 -12.47 1.00 -19.84
CA GLY A 132 -12.38 -0.30 -19.16
C GLY A 132 -11.02 -0.98 -19.33
N GLN A 133 -9.98 -0.24 -19.74
CA GLN A 133 -8.63 -0.79 -19.90
C GLN A 133 -7.85 -0.68 -18.60
N THR A 134 -7.14 -1.75 -18.23
CA THR A 134 -6.27 -1.73 -17.04
C THR A 134 -5.09 -0.77 -17.21
N VAL A 135 -4.87 0.04 -16.19
CA VAL A 135 -3.80 1.01 -16.03
C VAL A 135 -3.05 0.72 -14.72
N LEU A 136 -1.72 0.75 -14.75
CA LEU A 136 -0.81 0.61 -13.60
C LEU A 136 -0.13 1.93 -13.27
#